data_AF-A0AB39K9K5-F1
#
_entry.id   AF-A0AB39K9K5-F1
#
_cell.length_a   1.000
_cell.length_b   1.000
_cell.length_c   1.000
_cell.angle_alpha   90.00
_cell.angle_beta   90.00
_cell.angle_gamma   90.00
#
_symmetry.space_group_name_H-M   'P 1'
#
loop_
_entity.id
_entity.type
_entity.pdbx_description
1 polymer ?
#
loop_
_entity_poly.entity_id
_entity_poly.type
_entity_poly.pdbx_seq_one_letter_code
_entity_poly.pdbx_strand_id
1 'polypeptide(L)'
;MLEVQVKFENNLYTEMMLETKRVPCLCRISDKFYIDFLESIPSVTGQVINWKLEDIDKRVPAAAGGEYLHHKYGLITLVHIRENIYVIETLEMFARGIGWVQIIDHREYAAIPKVEEPDWLKDL
;
A
#
# COMPACT_ATOMS: atom_id res chain seq x y z
N MET A 1 10.86 3.09 7.59
CA MET A 1 10.38 3.86 6.43
C MET A 1 10.44 2.97 5.21
N LEU A 2 9.32 2.80 4.50
CA LEU A 2 9.24 1.95 3.32
C LEU A 2 9.60 2.78 2.08
N GLU A 3 10.37 2.19 1.18
CA GLU A 3 10.74 2.80 -0.09
C GLU A 3 10.13 1.97 -1.23
N VAL A 4 9.78 2.62 -2.34
CA VAL A 4 9.37 2.00 -3.61
C VAL A 4 10.46 2.28 -4.63
N GLN A 5 11.01 1.21 -5.18
CA GLN A 5 11.87 1.28 -6.35
C GLN A 5 11.02 1.19 -7.61
N VAL A 6 10.99 2.27 -8.38
CA VAL A 6 10.15 2.40 -9.57
C VAL A 6 10.73 3.43 -10.54
N LYS A 7 10.72 3.09 -11.83
CA LYS A 7 11.10 4.00 -12.91
C LYS A 7 9.85 4.51 -13.61
N PHE A 8 9.56 5.79 -13.44
CA PHE A 8 8.52 6.46 -14.22
C PHE A 8 9.11 7.13 -15.46
N GLU A 9 8.30 7.23 -16.52
CA GLU A 9 8.65 8.05 -17.68
C GLU A 9 8.64 9.53 -17.30
N ASN A 10 9.60 10.29 -17.82
CA ASN A 10 9.70 11.72 -17.58
C ASN A 10 8.72 12.48 -18.49
N ASN A 11 7.47 12.61 -18.03
CA ASN A 11 6.42 13.32 -18.74
C ASN A 11 5.45 14.02 -17.76
N LEU A 12 4.66 14.97 -18.29
CA LEU A 12 3.74 15.78 -17.49
C LEU A 12 2.68 14.94 -16.74
N TYR A 13 2.21 13.84 -17.32
CA TYR A 13 1.21 12.97 -16.65
C TYR A 13 1.80 12.33 -15.39
N THR A 14 3.04 11.81 -15.51
CA THR A 14 3.79 11.28 -14.37
C THR A 14 4.00 12.34 -13.30
N GLU A 15 4.43 13.54 -13.68
CA GLU A 15 4.67 14.64 -12.73
C GLU A 15 3.38 14.99 -11.97
N MET A 16 2.27 15.19 -12.69
CA MET A 16 0.96 15.48 -12.09
C MET A 16 0.49 14.36 -11.15
N MET A 17 0.71 13.10 -11.52
CA MET A 17 0.38 11.95 -10.68
C MET A 17 1.24 11.95 -9.40
N LEU A 18 2.55 12.18 -9.50
CA LEU A 18 3.47 12.18 -8.35
C LEU A 18 3.22 13.35 -7.38
N GLU A 19 2.71 14.48 -7.87
CA GLU A 19 2.29 15.62 -7.03
C GLU A 19 0.94 15.39 -6.34
N THR A 20 0.17 14.41 -6.80
CA THR A 20 -1.16 14.10 -6.26
C THR A 20 -1.04 13.19 -5.03
N LYS A 21 -1.82 13.51 -3.98
CA LYS A 21 -1.96 12.64 -2.82
C LYS A 21 -2.96 11.52 -3.09
N ARG A 22 -2.76 10.36 -2.47
CA ARG A 22 -3.69 9.21 -2.55
C ARG A 22 -3.92 8.73 -3.99
N VAL A 23 -2.84 8.58 -4.76
CA VAL A 23 -2.86 8.00 -6.11
C VAL A 23 -3.40 6.56 -6.05
N PRO A 24 -4.35 6.18 -6.91
CA PRO A 24 -4.82 4.81 -7.00
C PRO A 24 -3.71 3.83 -7.39
N CYS A 25 -3.61 2.74 -6.63
CA CYS A 25 -2.65 1.67 -6.90
C CYS A 25 -3.24 0.28 -6.65
N LEU A 26 -2.54 -0.76 -7.10
CA LEU A 26 -2.82 -2.15 -6.75
C LEU A 26 -1.60 -2.73 -6.00
N CYS A 27 -1.82 -3.13 -4.75
CA CYS A 27 -0.82 -3.80 -3.92
C CYS A 27 -0.90 -5.32 -4.12
N ARG A 28 0.21 -5.92 -4.52
CA ARG A 28 0.37 -7.37 -4.71
C ARG A 28 1.50 -7.87 -3.81
N ILE A 29 1.16 -8.68 -2.82
CA ILE A 29 2.08 -9.10 -1.76
C ILE A 29 2.10 -10.62 -1.63
N SER A 30 3.28 -11.19 -1.76
CA SER A 30 3.63 -12.60 -1.55
C SER A 30 4.97 -12.66 -0.78
N ASP A 31 5.97 -13.32 -1.34
CA ASP A 31 7.40 -13.17 -1.00
C ASP A 31 7.95 -11.77 -1.33
N LYS A 32 7.32 -11.07 -2.30
CA LYS A 32 7.63 -9.71 -2.71
C LYS A 32 6.42 -8.81 -2.57
N PHE A 33 6.65 -7.52 -2.46
CA PHE A 33 5.59 -6.50 -2.44
C PHE A 33 5.75 -5.61 -3.66
N TYR A 34 4.82 -5.75 -4.60
CA TYR A 34 4.70 -4.92 -5.78
C TYR A 34 3.52 -3.94 -5.67
N ILE A 35 3.69 -2.79 -6.30
CA ILE A 35 2.67 -1.76 -6.44
C ILE A 35 2.51 -1.44 -7.92
N ASP A 36 1.34 -1.69 -8.49
CA ASP A 36 1.00 -1.22 -9.82
C ASP A 36 0.35 0.16 -9.70
N PHE A 37 0.87 1.14 -10.43
CA PHE A 37 0.35 2.50 -10.44
C PHE A 37 -0.75 2.60 -11.50
N LEU A 38 -2.00 2.79 -11.07
CA LEU A 38 -3.15 2.68 -11.97
C LEU A 38 -3.33 3.91 -12.87
N GLU A 39 -2.78 5.06 -12.45
CA GLU A 39 -2.83 6.33 -13.19
C GLU A 39 -1.52 6.66 -13.93
N SER A 40 -0.53 5.75 -13.92
CA SER A 40 0.72 5.96 -14.67
C SER A 40 0.55 5.62 -16.15
N ILE A 41 1.07 6.48 -17.03
CA ILE A 41 1.13 6.25 -18.49
C ILE A 41 2.59 6.41 -18.97
N PRO A 42 3.25 5.34 -19.46
CA PRO A 42 2.75 3.95 -19.56
C PRO A 42 2.54 3.31 -18.18
N SER A 43 1.89 2.15 -18.13
CA SER A 43 1.70 1.41 -16.89
C SER A 43 3.04 1.01 -16.27
N VAL A 44 3.21 1.34 -14.98
CA VAL A 44 4.44 1.08 -14.24
C VAL A 44 4.14 0.25 -12.98
N THR A 45 5.03 -0.69 -12.69
CA THR A 45 5.06 -1.44 -11.43
C THR A 45 6.31 -1.08 -10.64
N GLY A 46 6.13 -0.72 -9.37
CA GLY A 46 7.21 -0.53 -8.41
C GLY A 46 7.37 -1.73 -7.47
N GLN A 47 8.57 -1.93 -6.94
CA GLN A 47 8.82 -2.89 -5.87
C GLN A 47 9.05 -2.15 -4.55
N VAL A 48 8.30 -2.52 -3.51
CA VAL A 48 8.51 -2.02 -2.16
C VAL A 48 9.69 -2.77 -1.53
N ILE A 49 10.57 -2.03 -0.88
CA ILE A 49 11.75 -2.55 -0.18
C ILE A 49 11.68 -2.21 1.32
N ASN A 50 12.47 -2.92 2.13
CA ASN A 50 12.55 -2.74 3.59
C ASN A 50 11.20 -2.93 4.32
N TRP A 51 10.36 -3.85 3.84
CA TRP A 51 9.09 -4.22 4.46
C TRP A 51 9.17 -5.63 5.05
N LYS A 52 8.26 -5.94 5.97
CA LYS A 52 8.04 -7.29 6.49
C LYS A 52 6.57 -7.67 6.33
N LEU A 53 6.32 -8.90 5.90
CA LEU A 53 4.95 -9.40 5.72
C LEU A 53 4.13 -9.32 7.01
N GLU A 54 4.73 -9.69 8.15
CA GLU A 54 4.10 -9.63 9.47
C GLU A 54 3.57 -8.23 9.84
N ASP A 55 4.24 -7.16 9.39
CA ASP A 55 3.79 -5.81 9.67
C ASP A 55 2.58 -5.42 8.80
N ILE A 56 2.42 -6.02 7.63
CA ILE A 56 1.22 -5.85 6.80
C ILE A 56 0.06 -6.67 7.38
N ASP A 57 0.31 -7.94 7.72
CA ASP A 57 -0.69 -8.88 8.23
C ASP A 57 -1.35 -8.41 9.53
N LYS A 58 -0.60 -7.72 10.40
CA LYS A 58 -1.15 -7.11 11.62
C LYS A 58 -2.20 -6.03 11.35
N ARG A 59 -2.21 -5.43 10.15
CA ARG A 59 -3.04 -4.27 9.83
C ARG A 59 -4.19 -4.62 8.93
N VAL A 60 -3.95 -5.49 7.95
CA VAL A 60 -4.97 -5.83 6.96
C VAL A 60 -5.06 -7.34 6.82
N PRO A 61 -6.27 -7.92 6.90
CA PRO A 61 -6.41 -9.36 6.77
C PRO A 61 -6.02 -9.79 5.35
N ALA A 62 -5.28 -10.89 5.26
CA ALA A 62 -5.06 -11.58 3.99
C ALA A 62 -6.40 -11.96 3.36
N ALA A 63 -6.47 -11.96 2.02
CA ALA A 63 -7.66 -12.42 1.32
C ALA A 63 -7.55 -13.92 1.02
N ALA A 64 -8.69 -14.58 0.81
CA ALA A 64 -8.74 -16.03 0.58
C ALA A 64 -8.18 -16.41 -0.79
N GLY A 65 -6.90 -16.82 -0.83
CA GLY A 65 -6.29 -17.69 -1.84
C GLY A 65 -5.95 -17.05 -3.20
N GLY A 66 -4.79 -17.45 -3.75
CA GLY A 66 -4.28 -16.99 -5.04
C GLY A 66 -2.75 -17.01 -5.07
N GLU A 67 -2.14 -16.43 -6.11
CA GLU A 67 -0.68 -16.22 -6.19
C GLU A 67 -0.16 -15.27 -5.10
N TYR A 68 -1.00 -14.31 -4.68
CA TYR A 68 -0.66 -13.28 -3.69
C TYR A 68 -1.46 -13.47 -2.39
N LEU A 69 -0.78 -13.31 -1.26
CA LEU A 69 -1.39 -13.26 0.07
C LEU A 69 -2.26 -12.01 0.25
N HIS A 70 -1.78 -10.87 -0.29
CA HIS A 70 -2.57 -9.65 -0.41
C HIS A 70 -2.63 -9.21 -1.86
N HIS A 71 -3.85 -9.13 -2.38
CA HIS A 71 -4.15 -8.53 -3.68
C HIS A 71 -5.22 -7.45 -3.46
N LYS A 72 -4.78 -6.22 -3.16
CA LYS A 72 -5.65 -5.16 -2.63
C LYS A 72 -5.48 -3.87 -3.40
N TYR A 73 -6.59 -3.25 -3.79
CA TYR A 73 -6.56 -1.85 -4.21
C TYR A 73 -6.04 -0.98 -3.07
N GLY A 74 -5.29 0.04 -3.42
CA GLY A 74 -4.65 0.94 -2.49
C GLY A 74 -4.73 2.39 -2.94
N LEU A 75 -4.46 3.28 -1.99
CA LEU A 75 -4.25 4.69 -2.22
C LEU A 75 -2.88 5.04 -1.63
N ILE A 76 -1.97 5.51 -2.49
CA ILE A 76 -0.58 5.77 -2.11
C ILE A 76 -0.21 7.23 -2.32
N THR A 77 0.59 7.77 -1.41
CA THR A 77 1.27 9.05 -1.60
C THR A 77 2.77 8.79 -1.55
N LEU A 78 3.48 9.26 -2.57
CA LEU A 78 4.93 9.09 -2.71
C LEU A 78 5.66 10.41 -2.52
N VAL A 79 6.86 10.34 -1.96
CA VAL A 79 7.80 11.45 -1.91
C VAL A 79 9.09 11.02 -2.59
N HIS A 80 9.50 11.74 -3.63
CA HIS A 80 10.76 11.45 -4.33
C HIS A 80 11.96 11.71 -3.42
N ILE A 81 12.89 10.75 -3.36
CA ILE A 81 14.13 10.87 -2.57
C ILE A 81 15.34 10.94 -3.49
N ARG A 82 15.48 9.96 -4.38
CA ARG A 82 16.62 9.80 -5.29
C ARG A 82 16.20 8.97 -6.49
N GLU A 83 17.07 8.89 -7.49
CA GLU A 83 16.82 8.22 -8.76
C GLU A 83 16.07 6.89 -8.61
N ASN A 84 14.86 6.83 -9.15
CA ASN A 84 13.95 5.67 -9.13
C ASN A 84 13.56 5.17 -7.72
N ILE A 85 13.77 5.96 -6.67
CA ILE A 85 13.45 5.63 -5.28
C ILE A 85 12.55 6.70 -4.67
N TYR A 86 11.40 6.24 -4.20
CA TYR A 86 10.38 7.06 -3.57
C TYR A 86 10.09 6.51 -2.18
N VAL A 87 9.83 7.38 -1.22
CA VAL A 87 9.32 6.98 0.10
C VAL A 87 7.80 6.93 0.05
N ILE A 88 7.23 5.89 0.67
CA ILE A 88 5.79 5.82 0.91
C ILE A 88 5.48 6.77 2.07
N GLU A 89 4.84 7.90 1.78
CA GLU A 89 4.37 8.82 2.83
C GLU A 89 3.09 8.31 3.49
N THR A 90 2.14 7.88 2.67
CA THR A 90 0.91 7.21 3.14
C THR A 90 0.56 6.04 2.23
N LEU A 91 -0.01 5.00 2.81
CA LEU A 91 -0.60 3.88 2.08
C LEU A 91 -1.84 3.38 2.80
N GLU A 92 -2.97 3.38 2.10
CA GLU A 92 -4.18 2.66 2.49
C GLU A 92 -4.37 1.43 1.61
N MET A 93 -4.94 0.35 2.16
CA MET A 93 -5.38 -0.81 1.39
C MET A 93 -6.86 -1.08 1.64
N PHE A 94 -7.59 -1.40 0.58
CA PHE A 94 -9.00 -1.75 0.67
C PHE A 94 -9.16 -3.20 1.17
N ALA A 95 -9.87 -3.37 2.28
CA ALA A 95 -10.27 -4.66 2.83
C ALA A 95 -11.79 -4.82 2.76
N ARG A 96 -12.25 -5.89 2.10
CA ARG A 96 -13.68 -6.20 2.01
C ARG A 96 -14.27 -6.37 3.42
N GLY A 97 -15.43 -5.75 3.68
CA GLY A 97 -16.08 -5.77 4.98
C GLY A 97 -15.52 -4.77 6.01
N ILE A 98 -14.41 -4.09 5.71
CA ILE A 98 -13.79 -3.08 6.60
C ILE A 98 -13.74 -1.71 5.90
N GLY A 99 -13.35 -1.67 4.62
CA GLY A 99 -13.12 -0.44 3.85
C GLY A 99 -11.64 -0.13 3.68
N TRP A 100 -11.29 1.16 3.63
CA TRP A 100 -9.89 1.60 3.52
C TRP A 100 -9.19 1.48 4.87
N VAL A 101 -8.14 0.67 4.91
CA VAL A 101 -7.33 0.43 6.11
C VAL A 101 -5.98 1.11 5.94
N GLN A 102 -5.62 1.97 6.89
CA GLN A 102 -4.31 2.62 6.90
C GLN A 102 -3.20 1.61 7.18
N ILE A 103 -2.22 1.53 6.30
CA ILE A 103 -1.04 0.65 6.42
C ILE A 103 0.18 1.45 6.81
N ILE A 104 0.45 2.52 6.08
CA ILE A 104 1.54 3.47 6.32
C ILE A 104 0.92 4.84 6.54
N ASP A 105 1.24 5.50 7.65
CA ASP A 105 0.86 6.87 7.95
C ASP A 105 2.10 7.66 8.36
N HIS A 106 2.28 8.84 7.77
CA HIS A 106 3.46 9.69 7.98
C HIS A 106 4.80 8.91 7.90
N ARG A 107 4.95 8.04 6.89
CA ARG A 107 6.15 7.21 6.60
C ARG A 107 6.44 6.08 7.59
N GLU A 108 5.56 5.90 8.58
CA GLU A 108 5.63 4.84 9.56
C GLU A 108 4.47 3.87 9.40
N TYR A 109 4.64 2.65 9.90
CA TYR A 109 3.52 1.73 9.93
C TYR A 109 2.43 2.26 10.86
N ALA A 110 1.19 2.33 10.37
CA ALA A 110 0.04 2.84 11.13
C ALA A 110 -0.22 2.03 12.40
N ALA A 111 -1.06 2.53 13.32
CA ALA A 111 -1.46 1.73 14.48
C ALA A 111 -2.18 0.43 14.03
N ILE A 112 -1.98 -0.65 14.78
CA ILE A 112 -2.71 -1.90 14.56
C ILE A 112 -4.21 -1.62 14.82
N PRO A 113 -5.12 -1.97 13.90
CA PRO A 113 -6.55 -1.82 14.13
C PRO A 113 -6.94 -2.62 15.37
N LYS A 114 -7.67 -1.99 16.29
CA LYS A 114 -8.29 -2.73 17.39
C LYS A 114 -9.40 -3.56 16.79
N VAL A 115 -9.30 -4.88 16.91
CA VAL A 115 -10.43 -5.76 16.65
C VAL A 115 -11.37 -5.54 17.83
N GLU A 116 -12.47 -4.83 17.60
CA GLU A 116 -13.55 -4.83 18.58
C GLU A 116 -14.12 -6.23 18.62
N GLU A 117 -14.05 -6.86 19.81
CA GLU A 117 -14.75 -8.11 20.01
C GLU A 117 -16.23 -7.90 19.69
N PRO A 118 -16.86 -8.82 18.93
CA PRO A 118 -18.29 -8.77 18.73
C PRO A 118 -19.01 -8.66 20.07
N ASP A 119 -20.07 -7.84 20.15
CA ASP A 119 -20.74 -7.57 21.42
C ASP A 119 -21.22 -8.84 22.17
N TRP A 120 -21.49 -9.93 21.44
CA TRP A 120 -21.88 -11.22 22.01
C TRP A 120 -20.75 -12.00 22.72
N LEU A 121 -19.48 -11.59 22.58
CA LEU A 121 -18.34 -12.15 23.31
C LEU A 121 -17.99 -11.38 24.58
N LYS A 122 -18.52 -10.16 24.78
CA LYS A 122 -18.15 -9.28 25.89
C LYS A 122 -18.78 -9.69 27.23
N ASP A 123 -19.80 -10.54 27.21
CA ASP A 123 -20.59 -10.95 28.38
C ASP A 123 -20.39 -12.43 28.79
N LEU A 124 -19.32 -13.10 28.31
CA LEU A 124 -19.02 -14.52 28.61
C LEU A 124 -18.00 -14.71 29.75
#